data_AF-A0A8A7KI93-F1
#
_entry.id   AF-A0A8A7KI93-F1
#
_cell.length_a   1.000
_cell.length_b   1.000
_cell.length_c   1.000
_cell.angle_alpha   90.00
_cell.angle_beta   90.00
_cell.angle_gamma   90.00
#
_symmetry.space_group_name_H-M   'P 1'
#
loop_
_entity.id
_entity.type
_entity.pdbx_description
1 polymer ?
#
loop_
_entity_poly.entity_id
_entity_poly.type
_entity_poly.pdbx_seq_one_letter_code
_entity_poly.pdbx_strand_id
1 'polypeptide(L)'
;MVVNMKIDNIVYHLDSVEKVSNWIYKEFVEEKGEKSLEFVIERFKNRNIDEFPISFIAIVNGMCAGVISIFDNDLGTREDLTPWLAGKF
;
A
#
# COMPACT_ATOMS: atom_id res chain seq x y z
N MET A 1 -8.12 -21.72 18.38
CA MET A 1 -7.95 -20.26 18.54
C MET A 1 -8.74 -19.58 17.44
N VAL A 2 -9.53 -18.55 17.77
CA VAL A 2 -10.22 -17.75 16.75
C VAL A 2 -9.22 -16.74 16.21
N VAL A 3 -9.01 -16.73 14.88
CA VAL A 3 -8.20 -15.71 14.22
C VAL A 3 -9.08 -14.47 14.06
N ASN A 4 -8.65 -13.33 14.59
CA ASN A 4 -9.32 -12.06 14.33
C ASN A 4 -8.68 -11.42 13.10
N MET A 5 -9.48 -11.20 12.05
CA MET A 5 -9.03 -10.63 10.79
C MET A 5 -9.98 -9.54 10.33
N LYS A 6 -9.41 -8.41 9.89
CA LYS A 6 -10.14 -7.36 9.17
C LYS A 6 -9.29 -6.74 8.08
N ILE A 7 -9.95 -6.12 7.12
CA ILE A 7 -9.32 -5.23 6.15
C ILE A 7 -9.83 -3.82 6.46
N ASP A 8 -8.94 -2.84 6.45
CA ASP A 8 -9.27 -1.46 6.80
C ASP A 8 -8.42 -0.47 5.99
N ASN A 9 -8.87 0.77 5.84
CA ASN A 9 -8.13 1.77 5.07
C ASN A 9 -6.89 2.22 5.86
N ILE A 10 -5.73 2.30 5.20
CA ILE A 10 -4.45 2.63 5.85
C ILE A 10 -4.44 4.02 6.50
N VAL A 11 -5.29 4.94 6.04
CA VAL A 11 -5.44 6.30 6.61
C VAL A 11 -5.82 6.25 8.10
N TYR A 12 -6.52 5.19 8.53
CA TYR A 12 -6.87 4.98 9.93
C TYR A 12 -5.78 4.27 10.76
N HIS A 13 -4.68 3.87 10.13
CA HIS A 13 -3.62 3.03 10.71
C HIS A 13 -2.23 3.60 10.36
N LEU A 14 -1.96 4.83 10.78
CA LEU A 14 -0.70 5.53 10.51
C LEU A 14 0.52 4.80 11.11
N ASP A 15 0.32 4.03 12.18
CA ASP A 15 1.31 3.14 12.78
C ASP A 15 1.78 2.03 11.83
N SER A 16 0.96 1.66 10.85
CA SER A 16 1.29 0.65 9.84
C SER A 16 2.05 1.22 8.64
N VAL A 17 2.08 2.55 8.46
CA VAL A 17 2.65 3.20 7.26
C VAL A 17 4.13 2.90 7.08
N GLU A 18 4.95 3.00 8.12
CA GLU A 18 6.38 2.73 8.01
C GLU A 18 6.65 1.27 7.63
N LYS A 19 5.94 0.34 8.27
CA LYS A 19 6.06 -1.11 8.00
C LYS A 19 5.70 -1.42 6.55
N VAL A 20 4.55 -0.92 6.09
CA VAL A 20 4.07 -1.06 4.72
C VAL A 20 5.03 -0.44 3.72
N SER A 21 5.53 0.76 4.00
CA SER A 21 6.44 1.47 3.10
C SER A 21 7.77 0.73 2.95
N ASN A 22 8.29 0.16 4.04
CA ASN A 22 9.50 -0.65 4.00
C ASN A 22 9.31 -1.93 3.17
N TRP A 23 8.16 -2.60 3.27
CA TRP A 23 7.85 -3.76 2.41
C TRP A 23 7.84 -3.39 0.93
N ILE A 24 7.12 -2.33 0.57
CA ILE A 24 7.00 -1.88 -0.82
C ILE A 24 8.34 -1.40 -1.36
N TYR A 25 9.10 -0.66 -0.54
CA TYR A 25 10.41 -0.17 -0.92
C TYR A 25 11.36 -1.32 -1.27
N LYS A 26 11.52 -2.28 -0.36
CA LYS A 26 12.42 -3.42 -0.55
C LYS A 26 12.03 -4.30 -1.74
N GLU A 27 10.73 -4.50 -1.97
CA GLU A 27 10.27 -5.41 -3.02
C GLU A 27 10.30 -4.77 -4.41
N PHE A 28 9.96 -3.48 -4.53
CA PHE A 28 9.62 -2.89 -5.83
C PHE A 28 10.42 -1.64 -6.21
N VAL A 29 11.14 -1.04 -5.26
CA VAL A 29 11.75 0.30 -5.43
C VAL A 29 13.27 0.27 -5.25
N GLU A 30 13.77 -0.44 -4.23
CA GLU A 30 15.18 -0.42 -3.83
C GLU A 30 16.12 -0.76 -4.99
N GLU A 31 15.84 -1.85 -5.73
CA GLU A 31 16.68 -2.29 -6.85
C GLU A 31 16.68 -1.31 -8.04
N LYS A 32 15.64 -0.49 -8.19
CA LYS A 32 15.56 0.52 -9.26
C LYS A 32 16.39 1.76 -8.96
N GLY A 33 16.60 2.07 -7.67
CA GLY A 33 17.40 3.23 -7.22
C GLY A 33 16.81 4.61 -7.53
N GLU A 34 15.57 4.69 -8.03
CA GLU A 34 14.96 5.95 -8.49
C GLU A 34 14.31 6.78 -7.39
N LYS A 35 13.88 6.15 -6.29
CA LYS A 35 13.12 6.76 -5.19
C LYS A 35 13.67 6.27 -3.85
N SER A 36 13.65 7.12 -2.83
CA SER A 36 14.05 6.74 -1.48
C SER A 36 12.92 6.09 -0.68
N LEU A 37 13.24 5.49 0.46
CA LEU A 37 12.22 4.98 1.39
C LEU A 37 11.31 6.10 1.91
N GLU A 38 11.87 7.28 2.19
CA GLU A 38 11.12 8.46 2.64
C GLU A 38 10.08 8.88 1.61
N PHE A 39 10.41 8.79 0.31
CA PHE A 39 9.44 9.04 -0.76
C PHE A 39 8.25 8.06 -0.71
N VAL A 40 8.51 6.78 -0.43
CA VAL A 40 7.46 5.76 -0.30
C VAL A 40 6.61 6.02 0.96
N ILE A 41 7.24 6.38 2.08
CA ILE A 41 6.55 6.75 3.32
C ILE A 41 5.60 7.92 3.08
N GLU A 42 6.08 9.00 2.45
CA GLU A 42 5.25 10.17 2.16
C GLU A 42 4.09 9.84 1.19
N ARG A 43 4.29 8.94 0.24
CA ARG A 43 3.22 8.44 -0.65
C ARG A 43 2.10 7.72 0.11
N PHE A 44 2.43 6.95 1.16
CA PHE A 44 1.44 6.24 1.98
C PHE A 44 0.79 7.13 3.03
N LYS A 45 1.52 8.10 3.61
CA LYS A 45 0.95 9.09 4.54
C LYS A 45 -0.12 9.96 3.87
N ASN A 46 0.08 10.31 2.60
CA ASN A 46 -0.83 11.16 1.82
C ASN A 46 -1.87 10.35 1.02
N ARG A 47 -2.27 9.17 1.52
CA ARG A 47 -3.34 8.37 0.90
C ARG A 47 -4.71 8.97 1.19
N ASN A 48 -5.63 8.75 0.26
CA ASN A 48 -7.02 9.16 0.39
C ASN A 48 -7.93 7.97 0.72
N ILE A 49 -9.14 8.27 1.16
CA ILE A 49 -10.15 7.26 1.51
C ILE A 49 -10.97 6.87 0.28
N ASP A 50 -11.25 7.83 -0.59
CA ASP A 50 -12.21 7.76 -1.71
C ASP A 50 -11.63 8.18 -3.08
N GLU A 51 -10.40 8.71 -3.11
CA GLU A 51 -9.71 9.08 -4.34
C GLU A 51 -8.47 8.24 -4.58
N PHE A 52 -8.20 7.84 -5.83
CA PHE A 52 -6.99 7.10 -6.14
C PHE A 52 -5.74 7.96 -5.91
N PRO A 53 -4.65 7.36 -5.41
CA PRO A 53 -4.55 5.97 -4.96
C PRO A 53 -5.15 5.71 -3.56
N ILE A 54 -5.89 4.60 -3.42
CA ILE A 54 -6.49 4.13 -2.16
C ILE A 54 -5.73 2.90 -1.69
N SER A 55 -5.44 2.79 -0.39
CA SER A 55 -4.76 1.63 0.17
C SER A 55 -5.49 1.05 1.37
N PHE A 56 -5.56 -0.27 1.41
CA PHE A 56 -6.10 -1.03 2.54
C PHE A 56 -5.02 -1.95 3.11
N ILE A 57 -5.08 -2.17 4.41
CA ILE A 57 -4.22 -3.13 5.11
C ILE A 57 -5.05 -4.30 5.62
N ALA A 58 -4.46 -5.49 5.55
CA ALA A 58 -4.96 -6.66 6.27
C ALA A 58 -4.42 -6.61 7.70
N ILE A 59 -5.29 -6.72 8.69
CA ILE A 59 -4.93 -6.74 10.11
C ILE A 59 -5.30 -8.12 10.65
N VAL A 60 -4.29 -8.86 11.10
CA VAL A 60 -4.43 -10.21 11.67
C VAL A 60 -3.96 -10.18 13.11
N ASN A 61 -4.85 -10.49 14.05
CA ASN A 61 -4.58 -10.45 15.50
C ASN A 61 -3.97 -9.10 15.94
N GLY A 62 -4.47 -7.99 15.38
CA GLY A 62 -4.02 -6.64 15.70
C GLY A 62 -2.74 -6.20 14.98
N MET A 63 -2.13 -7.04 14.13
CA MET A 63 -0.92 -6.70 13.40
C MET A 63 -1.19 -6.52 11.90
N CYS A 64 -0.63 -5.48 11.29
CA CYS A 64 -0.60 -5.34 9.84
C CYS A 64 0.13 -6.53 9.21
N ALA A 65 -0.57 -7.27 8.36
CA ALA A 65 -0.13 -8.50 7.73
C ALA A 65 0.00 -8.38 6.20
N GLY A 66 -0.48 -7.29 5.60
CA GLY A 66 -0.36 -7.07 4.17
C GLY A 66 -1.01 -5.74 3.77
N VAL A 67 -0.74 -5.32 2.54
CA VAL A 67 -1.30 -4.11 1.95
C VAL A 67 -1.80 -4.41 0.54
N ILE A 68 -2.93 -3.83 0.19
CA ILE A 68 -3.39 -3.70 -1.19
C ILE A 68 -3.57 -2.23 -1.51
N SER A 69 -3.31 -1.84 -2.75
CA SER A 69 -3.49 -0.48 -3.24
C SER A 69 -4.21 -0.52 -4.58
N ILE A 70 -5.15 0.40 -4.75
CA ILE A 70 -5.87 0.64 -5.99
C ILE A 70 -5.37 1.97 -6.55
N PHE A 71 -4.90 1.94 -7.77
CA PHE A 71 -4.44 3.10 -8.53
C PHE A 71 -5.35 3.31 -9.73
N ASP A 72 -5.37 4.51 -10.28
CA ASP A 72 -6.03 4.76 -11.55
C ASP A 72 -5.35 3.93 -12.67
N ASN A 73 -4.03 4.01 -12.76
CA ASN A 73 -3.22 3.17 -13.64
C ASN A 73 -1.81 3.01 -13.07
N ASP A 74 -1.15 1.89 -13.36
CA ASP A 74 0.26 1.63 -12.98
C ASP A 74 1.08 1.12 -14.19
N LEU A 75 0.51 1.12 -15.39
CA LEU A 75 1.14 0.72 -16.64
C LEU A 75 0.88 1.76 -17.73
N GLY A 76 1.77 2.75 -17.83
CA GLY A 76 1.60 3.92 -18.71
C GLY A 76 1.51 3.63 -20.22
N THR A 77 1.83 2.41 -20.67
CA THR A 77 1.62 1.99 -22.08
C THR A 77 0.21 1.47 -22.36
N ARG A 78 -0.62 1.29 -21.32
CA ARG A 78 -1.97 0.72 -21.36
C ARG A 78 -2.89 1.47 -20.38
N GLU A 79 -3.17 2.72 -20.69
CA GLU A 79 -4.08 3.58 -19.90
C GLU A 79 -5.52 3.04 -19.85
N ASP A 80 -5.90 2.18 -20.80
CA ASP A 80 -7.19 1.48 -20.82
C ASP A 80 -7.35 0.44 -19.70
N LEU A 81 -6.25 0.04 -19.06
CA LEU A 81 -6.24 -0.88 -17.92
C LEU A 81 -6.35 -0.09 -16.61
N THR A 82 -7.56 0.42 -16.34
CA THR A 82 -7.95 1.13 -15.11
C THR A 82 -9.22 0.51 -14.50
N PRO A 83 -9.34 0.41 -13.16
CA PRO A 83 -8.31 0.71 -12.16
C PRO A 83 -7.30 -0.43 -12.00
N TRP A 84 -6.10 -0.12 -11.50
CA TRP A 84 -5.03 -1.08 -11.25
C TRP A 84 -4.96 -1.51 -9.78
N LEU A 85 -5.06 -2.81 -9.50
CA LEU A 85 -4.90 -3.38 -8.16
C LEU A 85 -3.50 -3.99 -7.98
N ALA A 86 -2.76 -3.50 -6.98
CA ALA A 86 -1.46 -4.02 -6.59
C ALA A 86 -1.46 -4.45 -5.12
N GLY A 87 -0.71 -5.48 -4.74
CA GLY A 87 -0.69 -5.97 -3.36
C GLY A 87 0.60 -6.68 -2.96
N LYS A 88 0.87 -6.67 -1.65
CA LYS A 88 1.97 -7.39 -0.99
C LYS A 88 1.47 -7.97 0.33
N PHE A 89 1.72 -9.25 0.56
CA PHE A 89 1.29 -10.04 1.72
C PHE A 89 2.48 -10.82 2.28
#